data_AF-A0A7X0NKY4-F1
#
_entry.id   AF-A0A7X0NKY4-F1
#
_cell.length_a   1.000
_cell.length_b   1.000
_cell.length_c   1.000
_cell.angle_alpha   90.00
_cell.angle_beta   90.00
_cell.angle_gamma   90.00
#
_symmetry.space_group_name_H-M   'P 1'
#
loop_
_entity.id
_entity.type
_entity.pdbx_description
1 polymer ?
#
loop_
_entity_poly.entity_id
_entity_poly.type
_entity_poly.pdbx_seq_one_letter_code
_entity_poly.pdbx_strand_id
1 'polypeptide(L)'
;MNHEELVRAIQRVGMGTFVKYFEAFSNETKESDDLVDALIKIEGYGDDSARTKVNSARRILSCNLGLEALEIISNSQNADSWVVPKANFLKAQNAI
;
A
#
# COMPACT_ATOMS: atom_id res chain seq x y z
N MET A 1 12.12 -9.11 -1.53
CA MET A 1 12.34 -8.13 -2.63
C MET A 1 13.53 -7.27 -2.25
N ASN A 2 14.30 -6.73 -3.20
CA ASN A 2 15.34 -5.74 -2.90
C ASN A 2 14.75 -4.32 -2.81
N HIS A 3 15.58 -3.33 -2.43
CA HIS A 3 15.13 -1.95 -2.25
C HIS A 3 14.53 -1.34 -3.53
N GLU A 4 15.15 -1.55 -4.70
CA GLU A 4 14.60 -1.06 -5.97
C GLU A 4 13.25 -1.70 -6.31
N GLU A 5 13.12 -3.00 -6.06
CA GLU A 5 11.85 -3.72 -6.25
C GLU A 5 10.77 -3.19 -5.31
N LEU A 6 11.12 -2.85 -4.07
CA LEU A 6 10.21 -2.25 -3.08
C LEU A 6 9.71 -0.89 -3.57
N VAL A 7 10.61 0.00 -3.99
CA VAL A 7 10.24 1.31 -4.53
C VAL A 7 9.33 1.17 -5.75
N ARG A 8 9.65 0.26 -6.69
CA ARG A 8 8.79 -0.02 -7.86
C ARG A 8 7.44 -0.60 -7.45
N ALA A 9 7.38 -1.44 -6.44
CA ALA A 9 6.12 -1.98 -5.93
C ALA A 9 5.25 -0.88 -5.31
N ILE A 10 5.83 0.01 -4.49
CA ILE A 10 5.12 1.18 -3.93
C ILE A 10 4.54 2.05 -5.04
N GLN A 11 5.30 2.29 -6.11
CA GLN A 11 4.84 3.06 -7.27
C GLN A 11 3.66 2.38 -8.00
N ARG A 12 3.70 1.05 -8.16
CA ARG A 12 2.58 0.29 -8.76
C ARG A 12 1.30 0.38 -7.93
N VAL A 13 1.42 0.29 -6.60
CA VAL A 13 0.27 0.49 -5.70
C VAL A 13 -0.23 1.94 -5.78
N GLY A 14 0.70 2.89 -5.78
CA GLY A 14 0.44 4.30 -5.52
C GLY A 14 0.52 4.57 -4.02
N MET A 15 1.32 5.57 -3.62
CA MET A 15 1.59 5.87 -2.20
C MET A 15 0.32 6.13 -1.40
N GLY A 16 -0.59 6.95 -1.95
CA GLY A 16 -1.90 7.25 -1.35
C GLY A 16 -2.76 5.99 -1.18
N THR A 17 -2.89 5.17 -2.22
CA THR A 17 -3.64 3.91 -2.14
C THR A 17 -3.03 2.98 -1.07
N PHE A 18 -1.70 2.87 -1.02
CA PHE A 18 -1.02 2.03 -0.04
C PHE A 18 -1.35 2.45 1.39
N VAL A 19 -1.23 3.74 1.72
CA VAL A 19 -1.50 4.22 3.09
C VAL A 19 -2.99 4.28 3.44
N LYS A 20 -3.87 4.51 2.46
CA LYS A 20 -5.33 4.54 2.67
C LYS A 20 -5.86 3.16 3.07
N TYR A 21 -5.36 2.12 2.41
CA TYR A 21 -5.86 0.75 2.53
C TYR A 21 -4.88 -0.20 3.23
N PHE A 22 -3.83 0.32 3.88
CA PHE A 22 -2.78 -0.47 4.53
C PHE A 22 -3.34 -1.58 5.42
N GLU A 23 -4.23 -1.25 6.35
CA GLU A 23 -4.84 -2.22 7.28
C GLU A 23 -5.66 -3.30 6.54
N ALA A 24 -6.35 -2.93 5.46
CA ALA A 24 -7.11 -3.88 4.66
C ALA A 24 -6.18 -4.81 3.86
N PHE A 25 -5.07 -4.27 3.32
CA PHE A 25 -4.05 -5.07 2.63
C PHE A 25 -3.32 -6.01 3.60
N SER A 26 -3.06 -5.58 4.84
CA SER A 26 -2.39 -6.35 5.89
C SER A 26 -3.29 -7.41 6.54
N ASN A 27 -4.59 -7.36 6.30
CA ASN A 27 -5.52 -8.34 6.84
C ASN A 27 -5.57 -9.60 5.96
N GLU A 28 -4.93 -10.67 6.44
CA GLU A 28 -4.89 -11.97 5.77
C GLU A 28 -6.25 -12.67 5.68
N THR A 29 -7.22 -12.31 6.53
CA THR A 29 -8.57 -12.89 6.47
C THR A 29 -9.43 -12.27 5.38
N LYS A 30 -8.94 -11.25 4.66
CA LYS A 30 -9.62 -10.69 3.49
C LYS A 30 -9.10 -11.39 2.24
N GLU A 31 -9.98 -11.73 1.32
CA GLU A 31 -9.54 -12.28 0.04
C GLU A 31 -9.04 -11.17 -0.88
N SER A 32 -8.06 -11.50 -1.73
CA SER A 32 -7.50 -10.51 -2.67
C SER A 32 -8.56 -10.01 -3.64
N ASP A 33 -9.43 -10.90 -4.12
CA ASP A 33 -10.48 -10.53 -5.07
C ASP A 33 -11.53 -9.59 -4.44
N ASP A 34 -11.86 -9.75 -3.15
CA ASP A 34 -12.72 -8.81 -2.44
C ASP A 34 -12.11 -7.39 -2.36
N LEU A 35 -10.79 -7.32 -2.16
CA LEU A 35 -10.08 -6.04 -2.15
C LEU A 35 -10.02 -5.41 -3.55
N VAL A 36 -9.85 -6.21 -4.60
CA VAL A 36 -9.92 -5.76 -5.99
C VAL A 36 -11.30 -5.18 -6.28
N ASP A 37 -12.34 -5.93 -5.97
CA ASP A 37 -13.74 -5.51 -6.11
C ASP A 37 -14.02 -4.19 -5.37
N ALA A 38 -13.51 -4.06 -4.14
CA ALA A 38 -13.67 -2.86 -3.34
C ALA A 38 -12.97 -1.66 -3.99
N LEU A 39 -11.74 -1.82 -4.50
CA LEU A 39 -11.03 -0.74 -5.18
C LEU A 39 -11.73 -0.30 -6.47
N ILE A 40 -12.29 -1.24 -7.24
CA ILE A 40 -13.10 -0.92 -8.43
C ILE A 40 -14.34 -0.11 -8.02
N LYS A 41 -15.08 -0.56 -7.01
CA LYS A 41 -16.34 0.05 -6.57
C LYS A 41 -16.15 1.42 -5.90
N ILE A 42 -15.09 1.58 -5.10
CA ILE A 42 -14.86 2.78 -4.27
C ILE A 42 -14.05 3.84 -5.01
N GLU A 43 -12.98 3.43 -5.70
CA GLU A 43 -12.04 4.37 -6.35
C GLU A 43 -12.30 4.49 -7.86
N GLY A 44 -13.10 3.60 -8.45
CA GLY A 44 -13.36 3.60 -9.90
C GLY A 44 -12.18 3.12 -10.74
N TYR A 45 -11.23 2.37 -10.16
CA TYR A 45 -10.12 1.79 -10.94
C TYR A 45 -10.61 0.73 -11.93
N GLY A 46 -9.93 0.62 -13.07
CA GLY A 46 -10.10 -0.54 -13.95
C GLY A 46 -9.56 -1.83 -13.31
N ASP A 47 -10.08 -2.99 -13.72
CA ASP A 47 -9.79 -4.30 -13.12
C ASP A 47 -8.28 -4.58 -13.01
N ASP A 48 -7.55 -4.44 -14.12
CA ASP A 48 -6.10 -4.68 -14.17
C ASP A 48 -5.32 -3.76 -13.20
N SER A 49 -5.78 -2.51 -13.07
CA SER A 49 -5.17 -1.52 -12.16
C SER A 49 -5.44 -1.91 -10.71
N ALA A 50 -6.68 -2.22 -10.35
CA ALA A 50 -7.05 -2.67 -9.02
C ALA A 50 -6.29 -3.94 -8.62
N ARG A 51 -6.23 -4.94 -9.51
CA ARG A 51 -5.49 -6.19 -9.31
C ARG A 51 -4.01 -5.96 -9.12
N THR A 52 -3.39 -5.10 -9.94
CA THR A 52 -1.97 -4.74 -9.81
C THR A 52 -1.67 -4.10 -8.47
N LYS A 53 -2.55 -3.20 -8.00
CA LYS A 53 -2.42 -2.52 -6.71
C LYS A 53 -2.52 -3.49 -5.54
N VAL A 54 -3.55 -4.33 -5.51
CA VAL A 54 -3.74 -5.34 -4.44
C VAL A 54 -2.57 -6.31 -4.40
N ASN A 55 -2.18 -6.88 -5.55
CA ASN A 55 -1.09 -7.85 -5.62
C ASN A 55 0.26 -7.24 -5.20
N SER A 56 0.54 -6.02 -5.63
CA SER A 56 1.79 -5.33 -5.24
C SER A 56 1.80 -5.00 -3.75
N ALA A 57 0.69 -4.53 -3.20
CA ALA A 57 0.58 -4.21 -1.77
C ALA A 57 0.74 -5.48 -0.91
N ARG A 58 0.02 -6.56 -1.23
CA ARG A 58 0.13 -7.84 -0.52
C ARG A 58 1.52 -8.45 -0.64
N ARG A 59 2.17 -8.32 -1.80
CA ARG A 59 3.55 -8.79 -1.97
C ARG A 59 4.52 -8.06 -1.03
N ILE A 60 4.42 -6.73 -0.91
CA ILE A 60 5.23 -5.94 0.05
C ILE A 60 5.03 -6.49 1.46
N LEU A 61 3.77 -6.69 1.87
CA LEU A 61 3.41 -7.12 3.21
C LEU A 61 3.86 -8.56 3.50
N SER A 62 3.68 -9.48 2.56
CA SER A 62 4.15 -10.88 2.66
C SER A 62 5.68 -11.01 2.78
N CYS A 63 6.42 -9.99 2.33
CA CYS A 63 7.87 -9.92 2.49
C CYS A 63 8.29 -9.29 3.82
N ASN A 64 7.35 -8.97 4.73
CA ASN A 64 7.57 -8.22 5.96
C ASN A 64 8.18 -6.82 5.74
N LEU A 65 7.91 -6.20 4.60
CA LEU A 65 8.47 -4.89 4.23
C LEU A 65 7.47 -3.73 4.40
N GLY A 66 6.37 -3.96 5.13
CA GLY A 66 5.35 -2.94 5.38
C GLY A 66 5.90 -1.69 6.06
N LEU A 67 6.70 -1.84 7.11
CA LEU A 67 7.33 -0.71 7.81
C LEU A 67 8.33 0.04 6.93
N GLU A 68 9.17 -0.67 6.18
CA GLU A 68 10.12 -0.04 5.25
C GLU A 68 9.38 0.72 4.13
N ALA A 69 8.28 0.17 3.62
CA ALA A 69 7.44 0.85 2.64
C ALA A 69 6.85 2.16 3.21
N LEU A 70 6.34 2.12 4.44
CA LEU A 70 5.83 3.31 5.10
C LEU A 70 6.93 4.33 5.39
N GLU A 71 8.15 3.89 5.74
CA GLU A 71 9.33 4.76 5.90
C GLU A 71 9.62 5.52 4.60
N ILE A 72 9.72 4.80 3.48
CA ILE A 72 9.94 5.40 2.16
C ILE A 72 8.85 6.42 1.83
N ILE A 73 7.57 6.09 2.07
CA ILE A 73 6.44 6.99 1.80
C ILE A 73 6.49 8.21 2.70
N SER A 74 6.82 8.06 3.99
CA SER A 74 6.90 9.18 4.93
C SER A 74 7.99 10.21 4.61
N ASN A 75 9.00 9.80 3.84
CA ASN A 75 10.09 10.67 3.38
C ASN A 75 9.86 11.23 1.96
N SER A 76 8.72 10.92 1.33
CA SER A 76 8.40 11.39 -0.03
C SER A 76 8.06 12.89 -0.05
N GLN A 77 8.68 13.64 -0.95
CA GLN A 77 8.40 15.06 -1.16
C GLN A 77 7.29 15.32 -2.19
N ASN A 78 6.92 14.30 -2.99
CA ASN A 78 6.01 14.41 -4.12
C ASN A 78 4.71 13.63 -3.88
N ALA A 79 4.22 13.60 -2.64
CA ALA A 79 2.97 12.95 -2.26
C ALA A 79 1.91 13.99 -1.87
N ASP A 80 0.63 13.63 -2.00
CA ASP A 80 -0.46 14.48 -1.52
C ASP A 80 -0.27 14.79 -0.02
N SER A 81 -0.73 15.96 0.41
CA SER A 81 -0.47 16.51 1.75
C SER A 81 -0.89 15.60 2.92
N TRP A 82 -1.84 14.69 2.69
CA TRP A 82 -2.35 13.76 3.69
C TRP A 82 -1.58 12.43 3.75
N VAL A 83 -0.80 12.09 2.72
CA VAL A 83 -0.16 10.78 2.57
C VAL A 83 0.98 10.61 3.57
N VAL A 84 1.88 11.59 3.67
CA VAL A 84 3.02 11.56 4.60
C VAL A 84 2.56 11.50 6.07
N PRO A 85 1.61 12.33 6.53
CA PRO A 85 1.04 12.20 7.88
C PRO A 85 0.44 10.82 8.16
N LYS A 86 -0.32 10.25 7.20
CA LYS A 86 -0.90 8.91 7.36
C LYS A 86 0.17 7.82 7.43
N ALA A 87 1.22 7.91 6.61
CA ALA A 87 2.35 6.97 6.68
C ALA A 87 3.03 7.01 8.05
N ASN A 88 3.32 8.21 8.58
CA ASN A 88 3.90 8.38 9.91
C ASN A 88 3.01 7.81 11.03
N PHE A 89 1.70 8.05 10.95
CA PHE A 89 0.75 7.47 11.89
C PHE A 89 0.77 5.93 11.87
N LEU A 90 0.71 5.33 10.67
CA LEU A 90 0.76 3.87 10.52
C LEU A 90 2.08 3.29 11.03
N LYS A 91 3.22 3.94 10.78
CA LYS A 91 4.52 3.51 11.32
C LYS A 91 4.49 3.47 12.84
N ALA A 92 4.01 4.52 13.48
CA ALA A 92 3.95 4.59 14.94
C ALA A 92 3.06 3.50 15.56
N GLN A 93 1.97 3.11 14.89
CA GLN A 93 1.09 2.02 15.33
C GLN A 93 1.69 0.62 15.16
N ASN A 94 2.58 0.45 14.18
CA ASN A 94 3.16 -0.84 13.80
C ASN A 94 4.63 -0.97 14.22
N ALA A 95 5.18 0.02 14.91
CA ALA A 95 6.48 -0.06 15.56
C ALA A 95 6.33 -0.89 16.84
N ILE A 96 6.83 -2.13 16.79
CA ILE A 96 6.99 -3.02 17.95
C ILE A 96 8.38 -2.79 18.53
#